data_AF-A0A9J6NYA1-F1
#
_entry.id   AF-A0A9J6NYA1-F1
#
_cell.length_a   1.000
_cell.length_b   1.000
_cell.length_c   1.000
_cell.angle_alpha   90.00
_cell.angle_beta   90.00
_cell.angle_gamma   90.00
#
_symmetry.space_group_name_H-M   'P 1'
#
loop_
_entity.id
_entity.type
_entity.pdbx_description
1 polymer ?
#
loop_
_entity_poly.entity_id
_entity_poly.type
_entity_poly.pdbx_seq_one_letter_code
_entity_poly.pdbx_strand_id
1 'polypeptide(L)'
;MDIRFISTNDKKIKEVRAFFNVKYEEEEKEKRNRFKKQNISEEDIEKRLHKELIKVNIVSNNLQIEEIQCEDMKKIVKDKALRAFKKVGRPLIVEHTGLFFHELGGYPGGLTQIFWEKLQGEKIVELFKDKEATAKTIICFCDGKSFSYFEGDVQGTISEEVRGTSDFEWDVIFIPKGEKETFAQLKNNKKNISMRVKALERFYAFLMENGTKFEKNISYEDEIEDLGELISKNKVMLFVGAGISKNVGLPEWGELMLKLSQRCGICPELFEDYDDFLNLAEFYEQYDKDLYKMKKWMKKKWKVDEDKIKESKIHKNILKLDFPIVYTTNYDESLEKLYQVNDRKYIKIAKVKDLTEIEAGATEIIKFHGDYNTDSQLVLTESSFFNRMNFESPLDIKLRADILNKSILFIGYSLSDINMRYILYKLDKLWRQAGEKGIRPKSYIFLSRPNIVQEDILDRRGIIPIVSQEDDPAKGVNEFLEELLNKVFLYKSNI
;
A
#
# COMPACT_ATOMS: atom_id res chain seq x y z
N MET A 1 15.30 5.22 -4.71
CA MET A 1 14.49 4.98 -3.50
C MET A 1 13.37 6.00 -3.45
N ASP A 2 12.12 5.53 -3.38
CA ASP A 2 10.96 6.42 -3.29
C ASP A 2 10.49 6.55 -1.85
N ILE A 3 10.40 7.79 -1.36
CA ILE A 3 9.94 8.10 0.01
C ILE A 3 8.73 9.00 -0.08
N ARG A 4 7.60 8.58 0.51
CA ARG A 4 6.40 9.42 0.55
C ARG A 4 6.56 10.53 1.59
N PHE A 5 6.31 11.77 1.22
CA PHE A 5 6.17 12.87 2.17
C PHE A 5 4.70 13.13 2.46
N ILE A 6 4.29 12.85 3.69
CA ILE A 6 2.90 12.97 4.13
C ILE A 6 2.66 14.41 4.62
N SER A 7 2.09 15.23 3.74
CA SER A 7 1.82 16.64 4.02
C SER A 7 0.76 17.16 3.07
N THR A 8 -0.18 17.97 3.59
CA THR A 8 -1.14 18.73 2.79
C THR A 8 -0.59 20.09 2.34
N ASN A 9 0.60 20.47 2.80
CA ASN A 9 1.24 21.75 2.48
C ASN A 9 2.19 21.61 1.28
N ASP A 10 1.77 22.20 0.14
CA ASP A 10 2.50 22.19 -1.14
C ASP A 10 3.84 22.93 -1.11
N LYS A 11 4.05 23.86 -0.17
CA LYS A 11 5.34 24.57 -0.05
C LYS A 11 6.37 23.71 0.67
N LYS A 12 5.96 22.99 1.72
CA LYS A 12 6.83 22.04 2.43
C LYS A 12 7.35 20.96 1.48
N ILE A 13 6.49 20.37 0.65
CA ILE A 13 6.91 19.36 -0.35
C ILE A 13 7.90 19.94 -1.36
N LYS A 14 7.70 21.18 -1.83
CA LYS A 14 8.65 21.85 -2.73
C LYS A 14 10.01 22.06 -2.08
N GLU A 15 10.04 22.48 -0.81
CA GLU A 15 11.29 22.64 -0.05
C GLU A 15 12.04 21.31 0.10
N VAL A 16 11.34 20.26 0.52
CA VAL A 16 11.94 18.93 0.71
C VAL A 16 12.44 18.36 -0.62
N ARG A 17 11.66 18.46 -1.71
CA ARG A 17 12.10 18.02 -3.05
C ARG A 17 13.34 18.78 -3.53
N ALA A 18 13.33 20.11 -3.40
CA ALA A 18 14.46 20.93 -3.81
C ALA A 18 15.74 20.55 -3.06
N PHE A 19 15.64 20.28 -1.76
CA PHE A 19 16.77 19.83 -0.95
C PHE A 19 17.40 18.54 -1.50
N PHE A 20 16.59 17.49 -1.74
CA PHE A 20 17.10 16.21 -2.25
C PHE A 20 17.67 16.30 -3.67
N ASN A 21 17.07 17.12 -4.54
CA ASN A 21 17.59 17.34 -5.90
C ASN A 21 18.97 18.02 -5.88
N VAL A 22 19.14 19.08 -5.07
CA VAL A 22 20.43 19.76 -4.93
C VAL A 22 21.49 18.82 -4.38
N LYS A 23 21.16 18.02 -3.36
CA LYS A 23 22.12 17.05 -2.79
C LYS A 23 22.55 15.99 -3.79
N TYR A 24 21.63 15.49 -4.61
CA TYR A 24 21.94 14.56 -5.68
C TYR A 24 22.89 15.17 -6.72
N GLU A 25 22.62 16.40 -7.18
CA GLU A 25 23.46 17.10 -8.16
C GLU A 25 24.88 17.38 -7.61
N GLU A 26 24.99 17.79 -6.35
CA GLU A 26 26.27 17.99 -5.65
C GLU A 26 27.08 16.69 -5.60
N GLU A 27 26.46 15.60 -5.15
CA GLU A 27 27.10 14.29 -5.01
C GLU A 27 27.52 13.69 -6.36
N GLU A 28 26.66 13.79 -7.38
CA GLU A 28 26.99 13.35 -8.74
C GLU A 28 28.21 14.10 -9.27
N LYS A 29 28.22 15.44 -9.13
CA LYS A 29 29.32 16.28 -9.61
C LYS A 29 30.63 15.95 -8.91
N GLU A 30 30.62 15.75 -7.60
CA GLU A 30 31.80 15.36 -6.82
C GLU A 30 32.35 13.99 -7.24
N LYS A 31 31.49 12.96 -7.32
CA LYS A 31 31.90 11.62 -7.74
C LYS A 31 32.41 11.59 -9.18
N ARG A 32 31.72 12.27 -10.11
CA ARG A 32 32.14 12.40 -11.51
C ARG A 32 33.52 13.05 -11.61
N ASN A 33 33.76 14.14 -10.89
CA ASN A 33 35.09 14.79 -10.84
C ASN A 33 36.16 13.87 -10.26
N ARG A 34 35.85 13.09 -9.22
CA ARG A 34 36.76 12.09 -8.63
C ARG A 34 37.14 11.01 -9.64
N PHE A 35 36.18 10.49 -10.40
CA PHE A 35 36.46 9.45 -11.40
C PHE A 35 37.22 9.98 -12.62
N LYS A 36 36.94 11.21 -13.06
CA LYS A 36 37.72 11.88 -14.12
C LYS A 36 39.19 12.03 -13.74
N LYS A 37 39.49 12.35 -12.48
CA LYS A 37 40.88 12.39 -11.95
C LYS A 37 41.58 11.02 -11.94
N GLN A 38 40.83 9.93 -12.01
CA GLN A 38 41.37 8.55 -12.06
C GLN A 38 41.53 8.02 -13.49
N ASN A 39 41.37 8.87 -14.53
CA ASN A 39 41.44 8.50 -15.95
C ASN A 39 40.46 7.37 -16.35
N ILE A 40 39.30 7.28 -15.69
CA ILE A 40 38.25 6.33 -16.03
C ILE A 40 37.50 6.82 -17.29
N SER A 41 37.14 5.92 -18.20
CA SER A 41 36.36 6.25 -19.40
C SER A 41 34.98 6.81 -19.04
N GLU A 42 34.39 7.67 -19.86
CA GLU A 42 33.06 8.24 -19.55
C GLU A 42 31.98 7.14 -19.46
N GLU A 43 32.09 6.06 -20.25
CA GLU A 43 31.16 4.92 -20.20
C GLU A 43 31.26 4.17 -18.85
N ASP A 44 32.47 3.98 -18.33
CA ASP A 44 32.68 3.36 -17.02
C ASP A 44 32.31 4.29 -15.87
N ILE A 45 32.43 5.61 -16.05
CA ILE A 45 31.95 6.61 -15.09
C ILE A 45 30.43 6.47 -14.94
N GLU A 46 29.67 6.42 -16.04
CA GLU A 46 28.21 6.26 -15.98
C GLU A 46 27.82 4.95 -15.27
N LYS A 47 28.48 3.83 -15.61
CA LYS A 47 28.24 2.54 -14.93
C LYS A 47 28.54 2.59 -13.43
N ARG A 48 29.58 3.31 -13.01
CA ARG A 48 29.93 3.46 -11.59
C ARG A 48 29.00 4.42 -10.86
N LEU A 49 28.63 5.53 -11.49
CA LEU A 49 27.65 6.48 -10.95
C LEU A 49 26.31 5.79 -10.70
N HIS A 50 25.83 4.98 -11.65
CA HIS A 50 24.61 4.19 -11.47
C HIS A 50 24.68 3.22 -10.27
N LYS A 51 25.87 2.70 -9.93
CA LYS A 51 26.06 1.79 -8.79
C LYS A 51 26.27 2.51 -7.46
N GLU A 52 26.88 3.70 -7.47
CA GLU A 52 27.27 4.42 -6.26
C GLU A 52 26.31 5.55 -5.86
N LEU A 53 25.48 6.06 -6.77
CA LEU A 53 24.53 7.13 -6.47
C LEU A 53 23.17 6.57 -6.03
N ILE A 54 22.74 7.00 -4.84
CA ILE A 54 21.41 6.70 -4.33
C ILE A 54 20.50 7.87 -4.71
N LYS A 55 19.63 7.67 -5.70
CA LYS A 55 18.61 8.66 -6.04
C LYS A 55 17.43 8.55 -5.07
N VAL A 56 17.19 9.59 -4.28
CA VAL A 56 16.02 9.68 -3.40
C VAL A 56 14.93 10.50 -4.07
N ASN A 57 13.80 9.85 -4.39
CA ASN A 57 12.64 10.51 -4.98
C ASN A 57 11.60 10.79 -3.88
N ILE A 58 11.25 12.06 -3.69
CA ILE A 58 10.22 12.46 -2.74
C ILE A 58 8.85 12.48 -3.43
N VAL A 59 8.06 11.46 -3.14
CA VAL A 59 6.70 11.28 -3.66
C VAL A 59 5.72 12.05 -2.77
N SER A 60 4.89 12.90 -3.36
CA SER A 60 3.89 13.67 -2.62
C SER A 60 2.72 12.77 -2.24
N ASN A 61 2.27 12.85 -0.99
CA ASN A 61 1.06 12.18 -0.56
C ASN A 61 0.26 13.11 0.36
N ASN A 62 -0.92 13.55 -0.13
CA ASN A 62 -1.73 14.60 0.50
C ASN A 62 -2.71 14.05 1.55
N LEU A 63 -2.38 12.90 2.14
CA LEU A 63 -3.20 12.27 3.15
C LEU A 63 -3.33 13.16 4.39
N GLN A 64 -4.57 13.54 4.71
CA GLN A 64 -4.87 14.26 5.93
C GLN A 64 -4.83 13.28 7.12
N ILE A 65 -3.97 13.59 8.09
CA ILE A 65 -3.84 12.86 9.34
C ILE A 65 -4.10 13.85 10.47
N GLU A 66 -5.05 13.50 11.34
CA GLU A 66 -5.27 14.23 12.58
C GLU A 66 -4.09 13.97 13.52
N GLU A 67 -3.46 15.04 13.96
CA GLU A 67 -2.33 15.02 14.87
C GLU A 67 -2.81 15.03 16.33
N ILE A 68 -2.17 14.22 17.18
CA ILE A 68 -2.41 14.28 18.62
C ILE A 68 -1.97 15.64 19.18
N GLN A 69 -2.73 16.15 20.15
CA GLN A 69 -2.36 17.37 20.87
C GLN A 69 -1.36 17.03 21.97
N CYS A 70 -0.08 17.27 21.73
CA CYS A 70 1.00 16.99 22.66
C CYS A 70 2.13 18.01 22.53
N GLU A 71 2.79 18.38 23.64
CA GLU A 71 3.98 19.24 23.59
C GLU A 71 5.21 18.51 23.03
N ASP A 72 5.27 17.18 23.23
CA ASP A 72 6.34 16.33 22.78
C ASP A 72 6.22 16.08 21.27
N MET A 73 7.04 16.79 20.50
CA MET A 73 7.05 16.69 19.04
C MET A 73 7.34 15.26 18.56
N LYS A 74 8.14 14.47 19.30
CA LYS A 74 8.49 13.10 18.93
C LYS A 74 7.27 12.18 19.00
N LYS A 75 6.41 12.36 20.01
CA LYS A 75 5.13 11.65 20.09
C LYS A 75 4.19 12.02 18.94
N ILE A 76 4.09 13.30 18.60
CA ILE A 76 3.26 13.79 17.49
C ILE A 76 3.70 13.13 16.17
N VAL A 77 4.98 13.26 15.80
CA VAL A 77 5.44 12.70 14.53
C VAL A 77 5.41 11.17 14.50
N LYS A 78 5.60 10.49 15.64
CA LYS A 78 5.47 9.04 15.71
C LYS A 78 4.04 8.58 15.45
N ASP A 79 3.05 9.18 16.13
CA ASP A 79 1.64 8.85 15.93
C ASP A 79 1.20 9.18 14.49
N LYS A 80 1.58 10.36 13.98
CA LYS A 80 1.32 10.77 12.60
C LYS A 80 1.93 9.79 11.59
N ALA A 81 3.20 9.40 11.76
CA ALA A 81 3.87 8.44 10.90
C ALA A 81 3.19 7.07 10.96
N LEU A 82 2.79 6.59 12.15
CA LEU A 82 2.12 5.32 12.32
C LEU A 82 0.75 5.30 11.64
N ARG A 83 -0.08 6.34 11.85
CA ARG A 83 -1.39 6.48 11.19
C ARG A 83 -1.26 6.58 9.67
N ALA A 84 -0.26 7.33 9.20
CA ALA A 84 0.03 7.40 7.77
C ALA A 84 0.50 6.06 7.22
N PHE A 85 1.38 5.35 7.91
CA PHE A 85 1.92 4.06 7.47
C PHE A 85 0.83 2.98 7.40
N LYS A 86 -0.14 2.97 8.33
CA LYS A 86 -1.32 2.07 8.25
C LYS A 86 -2.12 2.26 6.95
N LYS A 87 -2.19 3.49 6.43
CA LYS A 87 -2.94 3.83 5.21
C LYS A 87 -2.12 3.66 3.93
N VAL A 88 -0.83 4.04 3.96
CA VAL A 88 0.07 4.04 2.79
C VAL A 88 0.81 2.71 2.65
N GLY A 89 1.29 2.13 3.75
CA GLY A 89 2.00 0.86 3.80
C GLY A 89 3.40 0.87 3.18
N ARG A 90 4.02 2.04 2.98
CA ARG A 90 5.31 2.19 2.29
C ARG A 90 6.22 3.18 3.02
N PRO A 91 7.54 3.18 2.73
CA PRO A 91 8.47 4.13 3.33
C PRO A 91 7.99 5.58 3.21
N LEU A 92 7.93 6.27 4.34
CA LEU A 92 7.40 7.61 4.41
C LEU A 92 8.13 8.47 5.43
N ILE A 93 8.04 9.78 5.22
CA ILE A 93 8.42 10.80 6.19
C ILE A 93 7.22 11.68 6.54
N VAL A 94 7.17 12.07 7.80
CA VAL A 94 6.34 13.16 8.32
C VAL A 94 7.26 14.16 9.01
N GLU A 95 6.83 15.41 9.10
CA GLU A 95 7.53 16.43 9.88
C GLU A 95 6.57 17.14 10.83
N HIS A 96 7.15 17.68 11.90
CA HIS A 96 6.53 18.68 12.77
C HIS A 96 7.50 19.80 13.07
N THR A 97 7.00 21.02 13.17
CA THR A 97 7.80 22.21 13.49
C THR A 97 7.14 22.98 14.61
N GLY A 98 7.91 23.33 15.63
CA GLY A 98 7.44 24.11 16.77
C GLY A 98 8.37 25.27 17.14
N LEU A 99 7.79 26.27 17.80
CA LEU A 99 8.47 27.40 18.41
C LEU A 99 8.44 27.25 19.94
N PHE A 100 9.60 27.39 20.56
CA PHE A 100 9.81 27.15 21.99
C PHE A 100 10.25 28.44 22.66
N PHE A 101 9.37 29.07 23.45
CA PHE A 101 9.70 30.31 24.18
C PHE A 101 10.39 29.97 25.50
N HIS A 102 11.58 30.53 25.74
CA HIS A 102 12.37 30.19 26.93
C HIS A 102 11.70 30.65 28.23
N GLU A 103 11.06 31.81 28.19
CA GLU A 103 10.29 32.39 29.31
C GLU A 103 9.10 31.51 29.75
N LEU A 104 8.59 30.65 28.87
CA LEU A 104 7.53 29.70 29.18
C LEU A 104 8.06 28.27 29.43
N GLY A 105 9.35 28.12 29.71
CA GLY A 105 9.97 26.79 29.87
C GLY A 105 9.94 25.94 28.59
N GLY A 106 9.84 26.57 27.41
CA GLY A 106 9.78 25.90 26.11
C GLY A 106 8.38 25.71 25.53
N TYR A 107 7.31 26.05 26.27
CA TYR A 107 5.95 26.06 25.74
C TYR A 107 5.80 27.12 24.61
N PRO A 108 4.94 26.93 23.58
CA PRO A 108 4.01 25.82 23.33
C PRO A 108 4.64 24.57 22.72
N GLY A 109 5.87 24.65 22.19
CA GLY A 109 6.55 23.50 21.59
C GLY A 109 5.71 22.82 20.51
N GLY A 110 5.37 21.54 20.69
CA GLY A 110 4.51 20.79 19.77
C GLY A 110 3.13 21.40 19.51
N LEU A 111 2.62 22.27 20.39
CA LEU A 111 1.30 22.90 20.29
C LEU A 111 1.32 24.27 19.58
N THR A 112 2.40 24.58 18.86
CA THR A 112 2.62 25.91 18.24
C THR A 112 1.46 26.36 17.34
N GLN A 113 0.88 25.47 16.53
CA GLN A 113 -0.23 25.85 15.65
C GLN A 113 -1.47 26.31 16.44
N ILE A 114 -1.87 25.55 17.47
CA ILE A 114 -3.01 25.91 18.34
C ILE A 114 -2.75 27.25 19.04
N PHE A 115 -1.51 27.44 19.52
CA PHE A 115 -1.10 28.68 20.15
C PHE A 115 -1.17 29.87 19.18
N TRP A 116 -0.71 29.68 17.95
CA TRP A 116 -0.75 30.68 16.89
C TRP A 116 -2.18 31.04 16.46
N GLU A 117 -3.04 30.05 16.23
CA GLU A 117 -4.44 30.26 15.82
C GLU A 117 -5.24 31.10 16.84
N LYS A 118 -4.86 31.05 18.12
CA LYS A 118 -5.52 31.81 19.19
C LYS A 118 -4.94 33.20 19.40
N LEU A 119 -3.62 33.35 19.40
CA LEU A 119 -2.96 34.60 19.75
C LEU A 119 -2.63 35.47 18.53
N GLN A 120 -2.28 34.84 17.40
CA GLN A 120 -1.76 35.49 16.21
C GLN A 120 -0.46 36.28 16.47
N GLY A 121 0.14 36.83 15.41
CA GLY A 121 1.45 37.46 15.47
C GLY A 121 1.52 38.68 16.40
N GLU A 122 0.52 39.56 16.35
CA GLU A 122 0.51 40.81 17.13
C GLU A 122 0.54 40.55 18.63
N LYS A 123 -0.31 39.64 19.12
CA LYS A 123 -0.37 39.33 20.55
C LYS A 123 0.89 38.60 21.03
N ILE A 124 1.46 37.72 20.20
CA ILE A 124 2.71 37.04 20.53
C ILE A 124 3.85 38.04 20.63
N VAL A 125 3.95 39.01 19.72
CA VAL A 125 4.94 40.09 19.80
C VAL A 125 4.74 40.94 21.06
N GLU A 126 3.50 41.34 21.37
CA GLU A 126 3.19 42.10 22.58
C GLU A 126 3.70 41.41 23.85
N LEU A 127 3.52 40.09 23.93
CA LEU A 127 3.88 39.27 25.09
C LEU A 127 5.37 38.88 25.15
N PHE A 128 6.01 38.69 23.99
CA PHE A 128 7.33 38.04 23.90
C PHE A 128 8.39 38.82 23.12
N LYS A 129 8.17 40.08 22.75
CA LYS A 129 9.20 40.90 22.09
C LYS A 129 10.54 40.85 22.83
N ASP A 130 11.62 40.73 22.06
CA ASP A 130 13.01 40.61 22.51
C ASP A 130 13.30 39.39 23.40
N LYS A 131 12.34 38.49 23.59
CA LYS A 131 12.53 37.24 24.34
C LYS A 131 13.16 36.17 23.48
N GLU A 132 13.95 35.32 24.13
CA GLU A 132 14.61 34.19 23.48
C GLU A 132 13.60 33.10 23.13
N ALA A 133 13.73 32.59 21.89
CA ALA A 133 12.96 31.48 21.40
C ALA A 133 13.85 30.52 20.60
N THR A 134 13.40 29.28 20.46
CA THR A 134 14.07 28.29 19.61
C THR A 134 13.06 27.68 18.68
N ALA A 135 13.32 27.75 17.38
CA ALA A 135 12.56 27.03 16.37
C ALA A 135 13.15 25.64 16.18
N LYS A 136 12.33 24.59 16.26
CA LYS A 136 12.76 23.20 16.07
C LYS A 136 11.88 22.50 15.04
N THR A 137 12.49 21.69 14.17
CA THR A 137 11.79 20.73 13.31
C THR A 137 12.26 19.33 13.66
N ILE A 138 11.33 18.39 13.72
CA ILE A 138 11.62 16.96 13.78
C ILE A 138 11.03 16.27 12.55
N ILE A 139 11.83 15.47 11.87
CA ILE A 139 11.42 14.57 10.81
C ILE A 139 11.38 13.17 11.39
N CYS A 140 10.28 12.45 11.18
CA CYS A 140 10.16 11.03 11.49
C CYS A 140 10.11 10.24 10.18
N PHE A 141 11.07 9.36 9.98
CA PHE A 141 11.11 8.40 8.89
C PHE A 141 10.61 7.04 9.38
N CYS A 142 9.67 6.45 8.66
CA CYS A 142 9.19 5.09 8.86
C CYS A 142 9.49 4.26 7.61
N ASP A 143 10.28 3.21 7.76
CA ASP A 143 10.68 2.28 6.68
C ASP A 143 9.85 0.98 6.68
N GLY A 144 8.85 0.89 7.55
CA GLY A 144 8.06 -0.31 7.79
C GLY A 144 8.68 -1.32 8.76
N LYS A 145 9.91 -1.09 9.22
CA LYS A 145 10.58 -1.88 10.27
C LYS A 145 10.73 -1.10 11.57
N SER A 146 11.05 0.19 11.46
CA SER A 146 11.40 1.05 12.58
C SER A 146 11.03 2.51 12.33
N PHE A 147 11.23 3.35 13.35
CA PHE A 147 11.10 4.80 13.28
C PHE A 147 12.45 5.45 13.57
N SER A 148 12.91 6.30 12.67
CA SER A 148 14.11 7.13 12.83
C SER A 148 13.71 8.60 12.93
N TYR A 149 14.43 9.36 13.76
CA TYR A 149 14.10 10.74 14.08
C TYR A 149 15.28 11.66 13.79
N PHE A 150 15.01 12.77 13.10
CA PHE A 150 16.02 13.75 12.71
C PHE A 150 15.55 15.13 13.14
N GLU A 151 16.28 15.72 14.07
CA GLU A 151 15.94 17.03 14.61
C GLU A 151 16.85 18.10 14.02
N GLY A 152 16.33 19.29 13.85
CA GLY A 152 17.12 20.48 13.59
C GLY A 152 16.54 21.64 14.36
N ASP A 153 17.41 22.54 14.82
CA ASP A 153 17.02 23.67 15.64
C ASP A 153 17.78 24.95 15.26
N VAL A 154 17.13 26.09 15.54
CA VAL A 154 17.68 27.43 15.36
C VAL A 154 17.27 28.27 16.57
N GLN A 155 18.26 28.78 17.28
CA GLN A 155 18.05 29.78 18.33
C GLN A 155 17.79 31.16 17.71
N GLY A 156 17.03 32.00 18.40
CA GLY A 156 16.71 33.34 17.95
C GLY A 156 15.93 34.13 19.00
N THR A 157 15.36 35.24 18.58
CA THR A 157 14.52 36.12 19.38
C THR A 157 13.23 36.46 18.65
N ILE A 158 12.24 36.96 19.39
CA ILE A 158 11.00 37.48 18.82
C ILE A 158 11.19 38.95 18.48
N SER A 159 10.74 39.36 17.30
CA SER A 159 10.84 40.74 16.82
C SER A 159 9.97 41.71 17.63
N GLU A 160 10.34 43.00 17.59
CA GLU A 160 9.58 44.09 18.22
C GLU A 160 8.21 44.32 17.57
N GLU A 161 8.06 43.97 16.29
CA GLU A 161 6.84 44.10 15.50
C GLU A 161 6.73 42.93 14.50
N VAL A 162 5.54 42.70 13.94
CA VAL A 162 5.33 41.69 12.88
C VAL A 162 5.94 42.21 11.57
N ARG A 163 6.87 41.45 10.96
CA ARG A 163 7.60 41.89 9.76
C ARG A 163 7.62 40.84 8.66
N GLY A 164 7.30 41.29 7.45
CA GLY A 164 7.26 40.46 6.24
C GLY A 164 5.93 39.74 6.02
N THR A 165 5.89 38.91 4.98
CA THR A 165 4.74 38.07 4.64
C THR A 165 5.21 36.64 4.46
N SER A 166 4.60 35.68 5.16
CA SER A 166 4.93 34.27 5.01
C SER A 166 3.67 33.41 5.05
N ASP A 167 3.73 32.30 4.33
CA ASP A 167 2.75 31.21 4.40
C ASP A 167 3.00 30.28 5.58
N PHE A 168 4.12 30.46 6.28
CA PHE A 168 4.37 29.81 7.56
C PHE A 168 4.09 30.82 8.67
N GLU A 169 3.14 30.43 9.51
CA GLU A 169 2.54 31.22 10.58
C GLU A 169 3.51 32.18 11.29
N TRP A 170 4.48 31.67 12.04
CA TRP A 170 5.31 32.46 12.95
C TRP A 170 6.62 32.99 12.34
N ASP A 171 6.89 32.73 11.06
CA ASP A 171 8.09 33.24 10.37
C ASP A 171 8.20 34.77 10.43
N VAL A 172 7.05 35.47 10.50
CA VAL A 172 6.94 36.93 10.50
C VAL A 172 7.35 37.57 11.83
N ILE A 173 7.58 36.77 12.87
CA ILE A 173 7.96 37.27 14.20
C ILE A 173 9.30 36.72 14.72
N PHE A 174 9.89 35.72 14.07
CA PHE A 174 11.11 35.06 14.57
C PHE A 174 12.36 35.58 13.85
N ILE A 175 13.32 36.10 14.62
CA ILE A 175 14.64 36.53 14.15
C ILE A 175 15.67 35.47 14.54
N PRO A 176 16.26 34.73 13.59
CA PRO A 176 17.29 33.75 13.92
C PRO A 176 18.55 34.45 14.44
N LYS A 177 19.26 33.79 15.36
CA LYS A 177 20.47 34.30 15.99
C LYS A 177 21.52 34.68 14.95
N GLY A 178 22.02 35.91 15.02
CA GLY A 178 23.01 36.47 14.08
C GLY A 178 22.40 37.27 12.93
N GLU A 179 21.08 37.22 12.74
CA GLU A 179 20.37 38.00 11.73
C GLU A 179 19.66 39.21 12.36
N LYS A 180 19.27 40.17 11.51
CA LYS A 180 18.43 41.33 11.90
C LYS A 180 16.99 41.23 11.38
N GLU A 181 16.81 40.39 10.37
CA GLU A 181 15.57 40.18 9.63
C GLU A 181 14.82 38.96 10.17
N THR A 182 13.49 38.98 10.06
CA THR A 182 12.67 37.80 10.41
C THR A 182 12.83 36.71 9.36
N PHE A 183 12.47 35.45 9.69
CA PHE A 183 12.45 34.38 8.69
C PHE A 183 11.58 34.71 7.46
N ALA A 184 10.49 35.46 7.62
CA ALA A 184 9.65 35.90 6.51
C ALA A 184 10.37 36.88 5.56
N GLN A 185 11.35 37.64 6.06
CA GLN A 185 12.14 38.60 5.29
C GLN A 185 13.36 37.94 4.62
N LEU A 186 13.89 36.85 5.20
CA LEU A 186 15.11 36.14 4.77
C LEU A 186 15.00 35.29 3.49
N LYS A 187 14.16 35.69 2.51
CA LYS A 187 13.88 35.06 1.20
C LYS A 187 14.70 33.79 0.88
N ASN A 188 15.89 33.95 0.30
CA ASN A 188 16.75 32.84 -0.14
C ASN A 188 17.68 32.30 0.95
N ASN A 189 18.08 33.13 1.92
CA ASN A 189 19.01 32.74 2.98
C ASN A 189 18.36 31.78 4.00
N LYS A 190 17.04 31.88 4.21
CA LYS A 190 16.28 30.96 5.08
C LYS A 190 16.52 29.49 4.70
N LYS A 191 16.64 29.20 3.41
CA LYS A 191 16.87 27.83 2.89
C LYS A 191 18.21 27.22 3.28
N ASN A 192 19.14 28.00 3.84
CA ASN A 192 20.45 27.51 4.26
C ASN A 192 20.59 27.41 5.78
N ILE A 193 19.77 28.15 6.54
CA ILE A 193 19.91 28.23 8.00
C ILE A 193 18.74 27.62 8.76
N SER A 194 17.64 27.27 8.08
CA SER A 194 16.44 26.81 8.74
C SER A 194 16.64 25.49 9.49
N MET A 195 15.87 25.34 10.55
CA MET A 195 15.79 24.13 11.36
C MET A 195 15.39 22.89 10.53
N ARG A 196 14.53 23.05 9.51
CA ARG A 196 14.11 21.99 8.59
C ARG A 196 15.29 21.50 7.75
N VAL A 197 16.10 22.41 7.23
CA VAL A 197 17.28 22.07 6.42
C VAL A 197 18.27 21.25 7.25
N LYS A 198 18.55 21.67 8.49
CA LYS A 198 19.39 20.90 9.42
C LYS A 198 18.84 19.50 9.70
N ALA A 199 17.52 19.36 9.86
CA ALA A 199 16.87 18.05 10.03
C ALA A 199 16.99 17.18 8.75
N LEU A 200 16.80 17.79 7.57
CA LEU A 200 16.95 17.13 6.28
C LEU A 200 18.40 16.70 6.01
N GLU A 201 19.41 17.48 6.41
CA GLU A 201 20.82 17.10 6.31
C GLU A 201 21.13 15.84 7.13
N ARG A 202 20.65 15.79 8.37
CA ARG A 202 20.79 14.61 9.23
C ARG A 202 20.05 13.40 8.65
N PHE A 203 18.86 13.61 8.08
CA PHE A 203 18.11 12.56 7.41
C PHE A 203 18.84 12.04 6.16
N TYR A 204 19.35 12.93 5.31
CA TYR A 204 20.10 12.56 4.11
C TYR A 204 21.38 11.81 4.46
N ALA A 205 22.14 12.25 5.46
CA ALA A 205 23.33 11.52 5.94
C ALA A 205 22.97 10.09 6.38
N PHE A 206 21.89 9.92 7.14
CA PHE A 206 21.39 8.60 7.54
C PHE A 206 21.03 7.71 6.33
N LEU A 207 20.38 8.28 5.31
CA LEU A 207 20.03 7.56 4.09
C LEU A 207 21.28 7.12 3.32
N MET A 208 22.30 7.97 3.21
CA MET A 208 23.54 7.61 2.51
C MET A 208 24.34 6.54 3.26
N GLU A 209 24.36 6.57 4.60
CA GLU A 209 25.00 5.55 5.42
C GLU A 209 24.29 4.18 5.36
N ASN A 210 22.97 4.17 5.14
CA ASN A 210 22.14 2.97 5.17
C ASN A 210 21.52 2.60 3.82
N GLY A 211 21.86 3.30 2.73
CA GLY A 211 21.19 3.22 1.43
C GLY A 211 21.12 1.82 0.84
N THR A 212 22.19 1.04 1.00
CA THR A 212 22.27 -0.35 0.55
C THR A 212 21.26 -1.28 1.22
N LYS A 213 20.72 -0.92 2.40
CA LYS A 213 19.64 -1.67 3.07
C LYS A 213 18.25 -1.35 2.51
N PHE A 214 18.09 -0.19 1.85
CA PHE A 214 16.82 0.27 1.28
C PHE A 214 16.71 0.02 -0.23
N GLU A 215 17.83 -0.31 -0.89
CA GLU A 215 17.98 -0.37 -2.35
C GLU A 215 17.58 -1.66 -3.04
N LYS A 216 16.82 -2.56 -2.41
CA LYS A 216 16.05 -3.51 -3.22
C LYS A 216 14.80 -2.81 -3.74
N ASN A 217 14.97 -1.92 -4.72
CA ASN A 217 13.96 -1.78 -5.75
C ASN A 217 13.94 -3.14 -6.46
N ILE A 218 13.14 -4.07 -5.92
CA ILE A 218 12.92 -5.36 -6.58
C ILE A 218 12.13 -5.00 -7.84
N SER A 219 12.84 -4.96 -8.97
CA SER A 219 12.17 -5.05 -10.27
C SER A 219 11.58 -6.45 -10.34
N TYR A 220 10.30 -6.54 -10.71
CA TYR A 220 9.62 -7.81 -10.97
C TYR A 220 9.55 -8.10 -12.47
N GLU A 221 10.33 -7.39 -13.29
CA GLU A 221 10.30 -7.51 -14.75
C GLU A 221 10.55 -8.95 -15.22
N ASP A 222 11.55 -9.62 -14.65
CA ASP A 222 11.88 -11.02 -14.96
C ASP A 222 10.72 -11.96 -14.55
N GLU A 223 10.14 -11.75 -13.37
CA GLU A 223 9.02 -12.54 -12.86
C GLU A 223 7.75 -12.36 -13.70
N ILE A 224 7.49 -11.13 -14.15
CA ILE A 224 6.36 -10.79 -15.03
C ILE A 224 6.58 -11.36 -16.43
N GLU A 225 7.82 -11.38 -16.91
CA GLU A 225 8.21 -12.00 -18.18
C GLU A 225 7.98 -13.52 -18.15
N ASP A 226 8.51 -14.21 -17.13
CA ASP A 226 8.26 -15.63 -16.87
C ASP A 226 6.75 -15.94 -16.82
N LEU A 227 5.99 -15.12 -16.08
CA LEU A 227 4.54 -15.29 -15.94
C LEU A 227 3.80 -15.10 -17.26
N GLY A 228 4.21 -14.11 -18.07
CA GLY A 228 3.68 -13.85 -19.40
C GLY A 228 3.89 -15.04 -20.35
N GLU A 229 5.08 -15.64 -20.32
CA GLU A 229 5.37 -16.86 -21.09
C GLU A 229 4.46 -18.01 -20.65
N LEU A 230 4.31 -18.26 -19.35
CA LEU A 230 3.46 -19.34 -18.84
C LEU A 230 1.98 -19.14 -19.21
N ILE A 231 1.48 -17.91 -19.17
CA ILE A 231 0.10 -17.59 -19.59
C ILE A 231 -0.07 -17.85 -21.08
N SER A 232 0.89 -17.45 -21.92
CA SER A 232 0.83 -17.69 -23.37
C SER A 232 0.70 -19.18 -23.73
N LYS A 233 1.21 -20.07 -22.87
CA LYS A 233 1.18 -21.53 -22.99
C LYS A 233 0.00 -22.19 -22.27
N ASN A 234 -0.97 -21.43 -21.74
CA ASN A 234 -2.09 -21.93 -20.95
C ASN A 234 -1.67 -22.73 -19.69
N LYS A 235 -0.50 -22.41 -19.13
CA LYS A 235 0.09 -23.07 -17.96
C LYS A 235 -0.22 -22.36 -16.64
N VAL A 236 -1.03 -21.30 -16.67
CA VAL A 236 -1.42 -20.54 -15.47
C VAL A 236 -2.93 -20.65 -15.22
N MET A 237 -3.29 -20.79 -13.95
CA MET A 237 -4.65 -20.62 -13.44
C MET A 237 -4.73 -19.35 -12.60
N LEU A 238 -5.87 -18.66 -12.70
CA LEU A 238 -6.10 -17.42 -11.97
C LEU A 238 -6.86 -17.68 -10.67
N PHE A 239 -6.46 -17.01 -9.60
CA PHE A 239 -7.19 -16.95 -8.34
C PHE A 239 -7.60 -15.50 -8.06
N VAL A 240 -8.90 -15.25 -7.97
CA VAL A 240 -9.48 -13.90 -7.82
C VAL A 240 -10.12 -13.74 -6.45
N GLY A 241 -9.65 -12.76 -5.68
CA GLY A 241 -10.21 -12.37 -4.38
C GLY A 241 -11.11 -11.12 -4.47
N ALA A 242 -11.67 -10.71 -3.33
CA ALA A 242 -12.69 -9.66 -3.24
C ALA A 242 -12.21 -8.28 -3.72
N GLY A 243 -10.89 -8.04 -3.71
CA GLY A 243 -10.28 -6.80 -4.19
C GLY A 243 -10.54 -6.52 -5.67
N ILE A 244 -10.81 -7.54 -6.51
CA ILE A 244 -11.20 -7.34 -7.91
C ILE A 244 -12.65 -6.85 -8.01
N SER A 245 -13.57 -7.49 -7.29
CA SER A 245 -14.99 -7.14 -7.20
C SER A 245 -15.22 -5.71 -6.68
N LYS A 246 -14.35 -5.21 -5.78
CA LYS A 246 -14.40 -3.83 -5.29
C LYS A 246 -14.32 -2.78 -6.39
N ASN A 247 -13.57 -3.04 -7.46
CA ASN A 247 -13.39 -2.10 -8.58
C ASN A 247 -14.66 -1.86 -9.40
N VAL A 248 -15.69 -2.69 -9.23
CA VAL A 248 -17.01 -2.50 -9.85
C VAL A 248 -18.08 -2.07 -8.82
N GLY A 249 -17.63 -1.64 -7.64
CA GLY A 249 -18.48 -1.08 -6.58
C GLY A 249 -19.18 -2.14 -5.72
N LEU A 250 -18.69 -3.38 -5.70
CA LEU A 250 -19.19 -4.41 -4.78
C LEU A 250 -18.51 -4.25 -3.40
N PRO A 251 -19.25 -4.34 -2.29
CA PRO A 251 -18.69 -4.19 -0.95
C PRO A 251 -17.77 -5.36 -0.58
N GLU A 252 -16.76 -5.05 0.23
CA GLU A 252 -15.86 -6.03 0.83
C GLU A 252 -16.53 -6.83 1.95
N TRP A 253 -15.89 -7.92 2.36
CA TRP A 253 -16.34 -8.78 3.46
C TRP A 253 -16.58 -8.01 4.77
N GLY A 254 -15.64 -7.14 5.15
CA GLY A 254 -15.75 -6.33 6.37
C GLY A 254 -16.98 -5.41 6.34
N GLU A 255 -17.28 -4.78 5.19
CA GLU A 255 -18.46 -3.91 5.06
C GLU A 255 -19.78 -4.68 5.19
N LEU A 256 -19.83 -5.93 4.71
CA LEU A 256 -20.98 -6.80 4.92
C LEU A 256 -21.14 -7.09 6.42
N MET A 257 -20.05 -7.44 7.10
CA MET A 257 -20.06 -7.81 8.51
C MET A 257 -20.46 -6.65 9.42
N LEU A 258 -19.94 -5.44 9.17
CA LEU A 258 -20.35 -4.24 9.91
C LEU A 258 -21.85 -3.93 9.75
N LYS A 259 -22.45 -4.25 8.60
CA LYS A 259 -23.91 -4.11 8.43
C LYS A 259 -24.68 -5.20 9.17
N LEU A 260 -24.10 -6.39 9.32
CA LEU A 260 -24.71 -7.48 10.07
C LEU A 260 -24.66 -7.21 11.57
N SER A 261 -23.54 -6.67 12.09
CA SER A 261 -23.45 -6.27 13.51
C SER A 261 -24.55 -5.26 13.86
N GLN A 262 -24.76 -4.23 13.03
CA GLN A 262 -25.86 -3.27 13.22
C GLN A 262 -27.23 -3.95 13.29
N ARG A 263 -27.49 -4.95 12.42
CA ARG A 263 -28.74 -5.71 12.42
C ARG A 263 -28.92 -6.58 13.65
N CYS A 264 -27.82 -6.99 14.28
CA CYS A 264 -27.82 -7.68 15.56
C CYS A 264 -27.94 -6.73 16.76
N GLY A 265 -27.98 -5.41 16.54
CA GLY A 265 -27.94 -4.41 17.61
C GLY A 265 -26.55 -4.21 18.22
N ILE A 266 -25.49 -4.64 17.52
CA ILE A 266 -24.10 -4.48 17.94
C ILE A 266 -23.54 -3.22 17.31
N CYS A 267 -22.87 -2.38 18.12
CA CYS A 267 -22.18 -1.17 17.68
C CYS A 267 -20.98 -1.56 16.79
N PRO A 268 -20.93 -1.17 15.51
CA PRO A 268 -19.84 -1.53 14.61
C PRO A 268 -18.48 -1.02 15.08
N GLU A 269 -18.43 0.19 15.64
CA GLU A 269 -17.21 0.83 16.13
C GLU A 269 -16.57 0.04 17.27
N LEU A 270 -17.39 -0.64 18.10
CA LEU A 270 -16.88 -1.54 19.14
C LEU A 270 -16.40 -2.87 18.55
N PHE A 271 -16.91 -3.28 17.39
CA PHE A 271 -16.57 -4.55 16.75
C PHE A 271 -15.36 -4.47 15.83
N GLU A 272 -15.09 -3.31 15.22
CA GLU A 272 -13.91 -3.07 14.37
C GLU A 272 -12.60 -3.44 15.07
N ASP A 273 -12.54 -3.34 16.40
CA ASP A 273 -11.35 -3.68 17.19
C ASP A 273 -11.15 -5.19 17.43
N TYR A 274 -12.18 -6.03 17.23
CA TYR A 274 -12.11 -7.47 17.53
C TYR A 274 -11.71 -8.34 16.33
N ASP A 275 -11.76 -7.81 15.09
CA ASP A 275 -11.32 -8.47 13.84
C ASP A 275 -11.87 -9.91 13.60
N ASP A 276 -12.98 -10.29 14.24
CA ASP A 276 -13.52 -11.66 14.21
C ASP A 276 -14.82 -11.78 13.43
N PHE A 277 -14.72 -11.57 12.12
CA PHE A 277 -15.85 -11.63 11.21
C PHE A 277 -16.52 -13.02 11.12
N LEU A 278 -15.77 -14.10 11.32
CA LEU A 278 -16.32 -15.45 11.25
C LEU A 278 -17.21 -15.75 12.45
N ASN A 279 -16.81 -15.35 13.66
CA ASN A 279 -17.66 -15.50 14.84
C ASN A 279 -18.88 -14.58 14.81
N LEU A 280 -18.78 -13.39 14.21
CA LEU A 280 -19.97 -12.57 13.97
C LEU A 280 -20.96 -13.25 13.01
N ALA A 281 -20.46 -13.89 11.95
CA ALA A 281 -21.29 -14.63 11.02
C ALA A 281 -21.96 -15.85 11.69
N GLU A 282 -21.22 -16.58 12.52
CA GLU A 282 -21.73 -17.69 13.34
C GLU A 282 -22.81 -17.21 14.32
N PHE A 283 -22.57 -16.09 15.00
CA PHE A 283 -23.55 -15.47 15.88
C PHE A 283 -24.82 -15.07 15.11
N TYR A 284 -24.68 -14.46 13.94
CA TYR A 284 -25.81 -14.05 13.10
C TYR A 284 -26.64 -15.26 12.62
N GLU A 285 -26.03 -16.42 12.36
CA GLU A 285 -26.72 -17.65 11.98
C GLU A 285 -27.73 -18.10 13.05
N GLN A 286 -27.48 -17.81 14.33
CA GLN A 286 -28.44 -18.07 15.42
C GLN A 286 -29.74 -17.25 15.29
N TYR A 287 -29.67 -16.06 14.67
CA TYR A 287 -30.82 -15.16 14.45
C TYR A 287 -31.48 -15.33 13.07
N ASP A 288 -30.74 -15.84 12.10
CA ASP A 288 -31.15 -16.03 10.71
C ASP A 288 -30.72 -17.41 10.23
N LYS A 289 -31.53 -18.41 10.59
CA LYS A 289 -31.29 -19.81 10.25
C LYS A 289 -30.99 -19.99 8.75
N ASP A 290 -29.95 -20.76 8.45
CA ASP A 290 -29.44 -21.01 7.09
C ASP A 290 -29.02 -19.74 6.32
N LEU A 291 -28.86 -18.63 7.05
CA LEU A 291 -28.48 -17.31 6.56
C LEU A 291 -29.45 -16.78 5.48
N TYR A 292 -30.75 -17.11 5.57
CA TYR A 292 -31.72 -16.81 4.53
C TYR A 292 -31.89 -15.31 4.25
N LYS A 293 -32.13 -14.49 5.29
CA LYS A 293 -32.29 -13.03 5.12
C LYS A 293 -30.99 -12.40 4.60
N MET A 294 -29.85 -12.94 5.01
CA MET A 294 -28.55 -12.49 4.51
C MET A 294 -28.33 -12.84 3.04
N LYS A 295 -28.56 -14.09 2.62
CA LYS A 295 -28.50 -14.50 1.19
C LYS A 295 -29.42 -13.64 0.33
N LYS A 296 -30.65 -13.39 0.79
CA LYS A 296 -31.60 -12.50 0.11
C LYS A 296 -31.08 -11.06 0.00
N TRP A 297 -30.42 -10.56 1.04
CA TRP A 297 -29.78 -9.25 1.02
C TRP A 297 -28.60 -9.19 0.06
N MET A 298 -27.71 -10.19 0.09
CA MET A 298 -26.57 -10.33 -0.83
C MET A 298 -27.06 -10.31 -2.27
N LYS A 299 -28.07 -11.13 -2.60
CA LYS A 299 -28.67 -11.16 -3.93
C LYS A 299 -29.22 -9.81 -4.40
N LYS A 300 -29.75 -8.99 -3.48
CA LYS A 300 -30.26 -7.65 -3.80
C LYS A 300 -29.15 -6.62 -3.97
N LYS A 301 -28.06 -6.70 -3.18
CA LYS A 301 -27.02 -5.67 -3.10
C LYS A 301 -25.78 -5.96 -3.93
N TRP A 302 -25.43 -7.22 -4.12
CA TRP A 302 -24.35 -7.68 -5.00
C TRP A 302 -24.81 -7.96 -6.44
N LYS A 303 -25.88 -7.29 -6.86
CA LYS A 303 -26.23 -7.28 -8.27
C LYS A 303 -25.14 -6.52 -9.03
N VAL A 304 -24.43 -7.24 -9.87
CA VAL A 304 -23.38 -6.69 -10.72
C VAL A 304 -24.02 -5.81 -11.79
N ASP A 305 -23.51 -4.59 -11.90
CA ASP A 305 -23.90 -3.66 -12.96
C ASP A 305 -23.09 -4.01 -14.23
N GLU A 306 -23.79 -4.42 -15.28
CA GLU A 306 -23.18 -4.85 -16.53
C GLU A 306 -22.42 -3.70 -17.21
N ASP A 307 -22.86 -2.45 -17.05
CA ASP A 307 -22.19 -1.30 -17.64
C ASP A 307 -20.86 -1.03 -16.92
N LYS A 308 -20.83 -1.17 -15.59
CA LYS A 308 -19.58 -1.08 -14.82
C LYS A 308 -18.57 -2.17 -15.19
N ILE A 309 -19.03 -3.40 -15.45
CA ILE A 309 -18.18 -4.49 -15.92
C ILE A 309 -17.60 -4.16 -17.31
N LYS A 310 -18.44 -3.66 -18.22
CA LYS A 310 -18.01 -3.23 -19.55
C LYS A 310 -17.08 -2.02 -19.51
N GLU A 311 -17.10 -1.19 -18.48
CA GLU A 311 -16.18 -0.06 -18.34
C GLU A 311 -14.87 -0.46 -17.64
N SER A 312 -14.89 -1.50 -16.80
CA SER A 312 -13.74 -1.91 -16.00
C SER A 312 -12.58 -2.44 -16.84
N LYS A 313 -11.48 -1.68 -16.86
CA LYS A 313 -10.22 -2.08 -17.52
C LYS A 313 -9.62 -3.37 -16.92
N ILE A 314 -9.68 -3.51 -15.58
CA ILE A 314 -9.20 -4.70 -14.86
C ILE A 314 -9.90 -5.97 -15.37
N HIS A 315 -11.23 -5.96 -15.42
CA HIS A 315 -12.00 -7.12 -15.89
C HIS A 315 -11.71 -7.41 -17.37
N LYS A 316 -11.63 -6.37 -18.22
CA LYS A 316 -11.23 -6.53 -19.63
C LYS A 316 -9.85 -7.16 -19.79
N ASN A 317 -8.88 -6.76 -18.98
CA ASN A 317 -7.52 -7.30 -19.06
C ASN A 317 -7.50 -8.77 -18.60
N ILE A 318 -8.24 -9.13 -17.54
CA ILE A 318 -8.43 -10.53 -17.13
C ILE A 318 -9.00 -11.36 -18.28
N LEU A 319 -10.03 -10.86 -18.98
CA LEU A 319 -10.63 -11.56 -20.12
C LEU A 319 -9.64 -11.75 -21.29
N LYS A 320 -8.79 -10.75 -21.56
CA LYS A 320 -7.81 -10.80 -22.65
C LYS A 320 -6.63 -11.74 -22.36
N LEU A 321 -6.25 -11.89 -21.09
CA LEU A 321 -5.22 -12.85 -20.67
C LEU A 321 -5.66 -14.31 -20.88
N ASP A 322 -6.96 -14.56 -21.03
CA ASP A 322 -7.53 -15.82 -21.52
C ASP A 322 -7.15 -17.04 -20.67
N PHE A 323 -7.30 -16.91 -19.35
CA PHE A 323 -7.03 -18.00 -18.42
C PHE A 323 -8.02 -19.17 -18.65
N PRO A 324 -7.54 -20.42 -18.76
CA PRO A 324 -8.42 -21.58 -18.94
C PRO A 324 -9.21 -21.92 -17.67
N ILE A 325 -8.65 -21.60 -16.49
CA ILE A 325 -9.22 -21.93 -15.19
C ILE A 325 -9.10 -20.70 -14.28
N VAL A 326 -10.22 -20.28 -13.71
CA VAL A 326 -10.34 -19.15 -12.79
C VAL A 326 -11.04 -19.61 -11.50
N TYR A 327 -10.32 -19.60 -10.38
CA TYR A 327 -10.87 -19.82 -9.06
C TYR A 327 -11.22 -18.50 -8.39
N THR A 328 -12.31 -18.45 -7.65
CA THR A 328 -12.63 -17.33 -6.78
C THR A 328 -13.26 -17.77 -5.47
N THR A 329 -12.92 -17.07 -4.40
CA THR A 329 -13.58 -17.17 -3.09
C THR A 329 -14.74 -16.17 -2.95
N ASN A 330 -14.98 -15.36 -3.99
CA ASN A 330 -16.03 -14.35 -3.99
C ASN A 330 -17.38 -14.97 -4.33
N TYR A 331 -18.43 -14.43 -3.71
CA TYR A 331 -19.81 -14.88 -3.91
C TYR A 331 -20.53 -14.18 -5.07
N ASP A 332 -19.99 -13.06 -5.57
CA ASP A 332 -20.60 -12.24 -6.62
C ASP A 332 -20.44 -12.81 -8.03
N GLU A 333 -21.19 -12.30 -9.00
CA GLU A 333 -21.20 -12.81 -10.38
C GLU A 333 -20.34 -11.98 -11.34
N SER A 334 -19.36 -11.22 -10.84
CA SER A 334 -18.62 -10.24 -11.67
C SER A 334 -17.84 -10.91 -12.79
N LEU A 335 -17.24 -12.07 -12.53
CA LEU A 335 -16.50 -12.85 -13.54
C LEU A 335 -17.45 -13.49 -14.55
N GLU A 336 -18.54 -14.10 -14.10
CA GLU A 336 -19.54 -14.74 -14.95
C GLU A 336 -20.19 -13.70 -15.88
N LYS A 337 -20.51 -12.52 -15.34
CA LYS A 337 -21.04 -11.40 -16.12
C LYS A 337 -20.03 -10.85 -17.12
N LEU A 338 -18.75 -10.77 -16.76
CA LEU A 338 -17.69 -10.39 -17.69
C LEU A 338 -17.66 -11.29 -18.93
N TYR A 339 -17.74 -12.61 -18.77
CA TYR A 339 -17.73 -13.53 -19.91
C TYR A 339 -19.06 -13.47 -20.69
N GLN A 340 -20.19 -13.37 -19.99
CA GLN A 340 -21.51 -13.25 -20.61
C GLN A 340 -21.63 -12.00 -21.50
N VAL A 341 -21.22 -10.81 -21.03
CA VAL A 341 -21.37 -9.56 -21.80
C VAL A 341 -20.39 -9.44 -22.97
N ASN A 342 -19.35 -10.28 -23.02
CA ASN A 342 -18.36 -10.31 -24.10
C ASN A 342 -18.51 -11.55 -25.01
N ASP A 343 -19.61 -12.30 -24.89
CA ASP A 343 -19.91 -13.49 -25.70
C ASP A 343 -18.76 -14.53 -25.69
N ARG A 344 -18.13 -14.72 -24.53
CA ARG A 344 -17.07 -15.72 -24.32
C ARG A 344 -17.66 -16.94 -23.62
N LYS A 345 -17.31 -18.13 -24.12
CA LYS A 345 -17.74 -19.41 -23.52
C LYS A 345 -17.09 -19.59 -22.15
N TYR A 346 -17.91 -19.85 -21.14
CA TYR A 346 -17.46 -20.17 -19.79
C TYR A 346 -18.41 -21.17 -19.14
N ILE A 347 -17.92 -21.86 -18.11
CA ILE A 347 -18.70 -22.80 -17.31
C ILE A 347 -18.51 -22.43 -15.84
N LYS A 348 -19.61 -22.11 -15.17
CA LYS A 348 -19.62 -21.84 -13.73
C LYS A 348 -19.67 -23.16 -12.97
N ILE A 349 -18.69 -23.39 -12.10
CA ILE A 349 -18.57 -24.58 -11.27
C ILE A 349 -18.71 -24.18 -9.80
N ALA A 350 -19.88 -24.43 -9.20
CA ALA A 350 -20.14 -24.23 -7.77
C ALA A 350 -20.44 -25.56 -7.04
N LYS A 351 -20.86 -26.60 -7.78
CA LYS A 351 -21.22 -27.92 -7.26
C LYS A 351 -20.63 -29.03 -8.13
N VAL A 352 -20.74 -30.26 -7.61
CA VAL A 352 -20.29 -31.48 -8.32
C VAL A 352 -21.00 -31.68 -9.66
N LYS A 353 -22.30 -31.35 -9.73
CA LYS A 353 -23.08 -31.47 -10.97
C LYS A 353 -22.45 -30.65 -12.10
N ASP A 354 -22.00 -29.45 -11.80
CA ASP A 354 -21.43 -28.53 -12.78
C ASP A 354 -20.12 -29.07 -13.39
N LEU A 355 -19.39 -29.94 -12.66
CA LEU A 355 -18.21 -30.63 -13.19
C LEU A 355 -18.54 -31.57 -14.35
N THR A 356 -19.78 -32.06 -14.42
CA THR A 356 -20.23 -32.95 -15.51
C THR A 356 -20.56 -32.18 -16.79
N GLU A 357 -20.67 -30.86 -16.71
CA GLU A 357 -21.02 -29.98 -17.82
C GLU A 357 -19.78 -29.36 -18.48
N ILE A 358 -18.56 -29.73 -18.06
CA ILE A 358 -17.30 -29.19 -18.59
C ILE A 358 -17.15 -29.48 -20.09
N GLU A 359 -17.02 -28.41 -20.88
CA GLU A 359 -16.82 -28.44 -22.33
C GLU A 359 -15.41 -28.00 -22.71
N ALA A 360 -14.85 -28.62 -23.74
CA ALA A 360 -13.54 -28.26 -24.26
C ALA A 360 -13.55 -26.82 -24.84
N GLY A 361 -12.59 -26.00 -24.42
CA GLY A 361 -12.42 -24.63 -24.90
C GLY A 361 -13.27 -23.58 -24.20
N ALA A 362 -14.09 -23.95 -23.21
CA ALA A 362 -14.73 -23.00 -22.31
C ALA A 362 -13.82 -22.70 -21.10
N THR A 363 -13.80 -21.45 -20.63
CA THR A 363 -13.13 -21.13 -19.36
C THR A 363 -13.91 -21.68 -18.18
N GLU A 364 -13.23 -22.41 -17.29
CA GLU A 364 -13.81 -22.88 -16.03
C GLU A 364 -13.76 -21.76 -14.97
N ILE A 365 -14.92 -21.35 -14.42
CA ILE A 365 -15.02 -20.39 -13.32
C ILE A 365 -15.49 -21.12 -12.06
N ILE A 366 -14.58 -21.38 -11.13
CA ILE A 366 -14.84 -22.15 -9.91
C ILE A 366 -15.18 -21.22 -8.74
N LYS A 367 -16.38 -21.39 -8.19
CA LYS A 367 -16.90 -20.69 -7.00
C LYS A 367 -16.52 -21.45 -5.74
N PHE A 368 -15.29 -21.27 -5.29
CA PHE A 368 -14.69 -22.10 -4.26
C PHE A 368 -15.47 -22.04 -2.92
N HIS A 369 -16.00 -20.88 -2.54
CA HIS A 369 -16.82 -20.71 -1.33
C HIS A 369 -18.34 -20.76 -1.59
N GLY A 370 -18.74 -21.19 -2.79
CA GLY A 370 -20.12 -21.14 -3.26
C GLY A 370 -20.50 -19.75 -3.80
N ASP A 371 -21.77 -19.60 -4.13
CA ASP A 371 -22.37 -18.35 -4.58
C ASP A 371 -23.72 -18.12 -3.89
N TYR A 372 -24.22 -16.88 -3.87
CA TYR A 372 -25.50 -16.58 -3.21
C TYR A 372 -26.74 -17.00 -4.03
N ASN A 373 -26.55 -17.48 -5.26
CA ASN A 373 -27.61 -17.76 -6.22
C ASN A 373 -27.96 -19.25 -6.34
N THR A 374 -27.12 -20.12 -5.79
CA THR A 374 -27.30 -21.57 -5.78
C THR A 374 -27.63 -22.06 -4.38
N ASP A 375 -28.31 -23.21 -4.27
CA ASP A 375 -28.47 -23.91 -3.00
C ASP A 375 -27.16 -24.59 -2.54
N SER A 376 -25.99 -24.01 -2.87
CA SER A 376 -24.69 -24.51 -2.40
C SER A 376 -24.47 -24.06 -0.96
N GLN A 377 -23.70 -24.85 -0.21
CA GLN A 377 -23.29 -24.46 1.12
C GLN A 377 -22.31 -23.28 1.00
N LEU A 378 -22.70 -22.13 1.53
CA LEU A 378 -21.84 -20.95 1.60
C LEU A 378 -20.82 -21.11 2.73
N VAL A 379 -19.57 -20.77 2.47
CA VAL A 379 -18.48 -20.82 3.45
C VAL A 379 -18.35 -19.46 4.12
N LEU A 380 -19.15 -19.19 5.16
CA LEU A 380 -19.30 -17.86 5.76
C LEU A 380 -19.09 -17.83 7.28
N THR A 381 -19.50 -18.88 7.96
CA THR A 381 -19.38 -19.03 9.41
C THR A 381 -18.11 -19.77 9.77
N GLU A 382 -17.67 -19.65 11.02
CA GLU A 382 -16.47 -20.35 11.50
C GLU A 382 -16.62 -21.88 11.33
N SER A 383 -17.79 -22.42 11.67
CA SER A 383 -18.13 -23.83 11.48
C SER A 383 -18.02 -24.26 10.01
N SER A 384 -18.57 -23.47 9.08
CA SER A 384 -18.51 -23.77 7.65
C SER A 384 -17.08 -23.72 7.09
N PHE A 385 -16.25 -22.81 7.62
CA PHE A 385 -14.83 -22.72 7.29
C PHE A 385 -14.06 -23.95 7.81
N PHE A 386 -14.27 -24.34 9.06
CA PHE A 386 -13.64 -25.53 9.66
C PHE A 386 -13.98 -26.81 8.90
N ASN A 387 -15.24 -26.99 8.49
CA ASN A 387 -15.64 -28.15 7.69
C ASN A 387 -14.86 -28.23 6.36
N ARG A 388 -14.63 -27.08 5.73
CA ARG A 388 -13.83 -27.01 4.51
C ARG A 388 -12.34 -27.24 4.76
N MET A 389 -11.83 -26.97 5.96
CA MET A 389 -10.42 -27.16 6.28
C MET A 389 -9.94 -28.61 6.13
N ASN A 390 -10.84 -29.61 6.16
CA ASN A 390 -10.48 -30.99 5.84
C ASN A 390 -9.92 -31.13 4.41
N PHE A 391 -10.28 -30.21 3.51
CA PHE A 391 -9.77 -30.15 2.13
C PHE A 391 -10.10 -31.43 1.35
N GLU A 392 -11.27 -32.03 1.62
CA GLU A 392 -11.70 -33.32 1.06
C GLU A 392 -12.92 -33.20 0.16
N SER A 393 -13.47 -31.98 0.00
CA SER A 393 -14.61 -31.81 -0.89
C SER A 393 -14.21 -32.08 -2.35
N PRO A 394 -15.16 -32.42 -3.23
CA PRO A 394 -14.87 -32.61 -4.66
C PRO A 394 -14.18 -31.41 -5.31
N LEU A 395 -14.51 -30.18 -4.91
CA LEU A 395 -13.82 -28.97 -5.39
C LEU A 395 -12.38 -28.87 -4.87
N ASP A 396 -12.10 -29.36 -3.66
CA ASP A 396 -10.72 -29.43 -3.13
C ASP A 396 -9.91 -30.50 -3.87
N ILE A 397 -10.52 -31.64 -4.21
CA ILE A 397 -9.89 -32.67 -5.04
C ILE A 397 -9.52 -32.09 -6.42
N LYS A 398 -10.45 -31.39 -7.07
CA LYS A 398 -10.18 -30.72 -8.34
C LYS A 398 -9.05 -29.69 -8.20
N LEU A 399 -9.09 -28.83 -7.18
CA LEU A 399 -8.05 -27.84 -6.94
C LEU A 399 -6.67 -28.48 -6.79
N ARG A 400 -6.57 -29.59 -6.05
CA ARG A 400 -5.32 -30.35 -5.94
C ARG A 400 -4.82 -30.85 -7.29
N ALA A 401 -5.72 -31.39 -8.13
CA ALA A 401 -5.35 -31.89 -9.45
C ALA A 401 -4.87 -30.75 -10.38
N ASP A 402 -5.57 -29.62 -10.39
CA ASP A 402 -5.25 -28.47 -11.24
C ASP A 402 -3.85 -27.90 -10.91
N ILE A 403 -3.52 -27.81 -9.61
CA ILE A 403 -2.27 -27.20 -9.13
C ILE A 403 -1.03 -28.05 -9.42
N LEU A 404 -1.18 -29.36 -9.63
CA LEU A 404 -0.04 -30.23 -9.96
C LEU A 404 0.57 -29.90 -11.33
N ASN A 405 -0.21 -29.31 -12.25
CA ASN A 405 0.21 -29.05 -13.64
C ASN A 405 0.19 -27.56 -14.02
N LYS A 406 -0.34 -26.68 -13.16
CA LYS A 406 -0.46 -25.25 -13.45
C LYS A 406 0.19 -24.39 -12.39
N SER A 407 0.86 -23.34 -12.85
CA SER A 407 1.23 -22.19 -12.04
C SER A 407 -0.01 -21.42 -11.61
N ILE A 408 0.05 -20.78 -10.45
CA ILE A 408 -1.08 -20.01 -9.92
C ILE A 408 -0.74 -18.53 -9.94
N LEU A 409 -1.68 -17.68 -10.35
CA LEU A 409 -1.62 -16.24 -10.14
C LEU A 409 -2.74 -15.80 -9.19
N PHE A 410 -2.39 -15.28 -8.02
CA PHE A 410 -3.34 -14.71 -7.06
C PHE A 410 -3.46 -13.19 -7.26
N ILE A 411 -4.68 -12.67 -7.43
CA ILE A 411 -4.97 -11.23 -7.51
C ILE A 411 -6.16 -10.86 -6.62
N GLY A 412 -6.13 -9.64 -6.07
CA GLY A 412 -7.24 -9.09 -5.28
C GLY A 412 -7.46 -9.75 -3.90
N TYR A 413 -6.44 -10.43 -3.37
CA TYR A 413 -6.50 -11.04 -2.04
C TYR A 413 -5.88 -10.16 -0.97
N SER A 414 -6.52 -10.11 0.19
CA SER A 414 -5.87 -9.62 1.40
C SER A 414 -4.98 -10.70 1.97
N LEU A 415 -3.75 -10.34 2.35
CA LEU A 415 -2.87 -11.25 3.06
C LEU A 415 -3.32 -11.53 4.50
N SER A 416 -4.32 -10.80 5.02
CA SER A 416 -4.96 -11.13 6.30
C SER A 416 -5.99 -12.26 6.18
N ASP A 417 -6.43 -12.64 4.97
CA ASP A 417 -7.46 -13.66 4.77
C ASP A 417 -6.95 -15.05 5.20
N ILE A 418 -7.59 -15.59 6.25
CA ILE A 418 -7.25 -16.90 6.81
C ILE A 418 -7.50 -18.04 5.82
N ASN A 419 -8.52 -17.93 4.96
CA ASN A 419 -8.83 -18.94 3.95
C ASN A 419 -7.66 -19.07 2.99
N MET A 420 -7.17 -17.93 2.50
CA MET A 420 -6.04 -17.90 1.58
C MET A 420 -4.78 -18.43 2.22
N ARG A 421 -4.45 -17.94 3.43
CA ARG A 421 -3.25 -18.42 4.15
C ARG A 421 -3.29 -19.94 4.38
N TYR A 422 -4.48 -20.48 4.62
CA TYR A 422 -4.71 -21.92 4.77
C TYR A 422 -4.55 -22.69 3.47
N ILE A 423 -5.17 -22.23 2.38
CA ILE A 423 -4.99 -22.81 1.04
C ILE A 423 -3.49 -22.83 0.71
N LEU A 424 -2.79 -21.70 0.79
CA LEU A 424 -1.36 -21.61 0.52
C LEU A 424 -0.51 -22.54 1.40
N TYR A 425 -0.88 -22.72 2.67
CA TYR A 425 -0.24 -23.68 3.56
C TYR A 425 -0.45 -25.13 3.12
N LYS A 426 -1.67 -25.51 2.74
CA LYS A 426 -1.96 -26.86 2.23
C LYS A 426 -1.22 -27.14 0.92
N LEU A 427 -1.15 -26.16 0.04
CA LEU A 427 -0.39 -26.27 -1.22
C LEU A 427 1.10 -26.50 -0.95
N ASP A 428 1.70 -25.73 -0.05
CA ASP A 428 3.10 -25.93 0.36
C ASP A 428 3.31 -27.33 0.97
N LYS A 429 2.39 -27.80 1.82
CA LYS A 429 2.46 -29.15 2.41
C LYS A 429 2.39 -30.25 1.35
N LEU A 430 1.47 -30.15 0.38
CA LEU A 430 1.31 -31.13 -0.69
C LEU A 430 2.60 -31.28 -1.51
N TRP A 431 3.21 -30.15 -1.91
CA TRP A 431 4.46 -30.17 -2.66
C TRP A 431 5.66 -30.68 -1.85
N ARG A 432 5.74 -30.34 -0.55
CA ARG A 432 6.79 -30.88 0.32
C ARG A 432 6.68 -32.39 0.50
N GLN A 433 5.46 -32.93 0.54
CA GLN A 433 5.21 -34.37 0.65
C GLN A 433 5.54 -35.14 -0.63
N ALA A 434 5.40 -34.51 -1.81
CA ALA A 434 5.77 -35.12 -3.08
C ALA A 434 7.29 -35.41 -3.20
N GLY A 435 8.13 -34.79 -2.36
CA GLY A 435 9.56 -35.15 -2.20
C GLY A 435 10.50 -34.68 -3.31
N GLU A 436 9.96 -34.19 -4.44
CA GLU A 436 10.73 -33.76 -5.60
C GLU A 436 11.08 -32.27 -5.55
N LYS A 437 12.31 -31.95 -5.11
CA LYS A 437 12.82 -30.57 -5.11
C LYS A 437 13.01 -30.08 -6.55
N GLY A 438 12.47 -28.90 -6.87
CA GLY A 438 12.66 -28.21 -8.14
C GLY A 438 11.62 -28.49 -9.23
N ILE A 439 10.66 -29.38 -8.99
CA ILE A 439 9.59 -29.72 -9.96
C ILE A 439 8.32 -28.85 -9.78
N ARG A 440 8.18 -28.22 -8.61
CA ARG A 440 7.03 -27.37 -8.30
C ARG A 440 6.93 -26.17 -9.27
N PRO A 441 5.78 -25.98 -9.97
CA PRO A 441 5.54 -24.78 -10.75
C PRO A 441 5.60 -23.51 -9.89
N LYS A 442 6.26 -22.47 -10.41
CA LYS A 442 6.28 -21.15 -9.78
C LYS A 442 4.84 -20.64 -9.61
N SER A 443 4.49 -20.20 -8.41
CA SER A 443 3.22 -19.50 -8.16
C SER A 443 3.51 -18.02 -7.91
N TYR A 444 2.56 -17.16 -8.21
CA TYR A 444 2.71 -15.71 -8.18
C TYR A 444 1.55 -15.09 -7.43
N ILE A 445 1.80 -14.00 -6.71
CA ILE A 445 0.75 -13.22 -6.04
C ILE A 445 1.01 -11.74 -6.24
N PHE A 446 0.01 -11.03 -6.75
CA PHE A 446 0.06 -9.58 -6.84
C PHE A 446 -0.35 -8.94 -5.51
N LEU A 447 0.50 -8.06 -4.99
CA LEU A 447 0.28 -7.32 -3.75
C LEU A 447 0.21 -5.82 -4.04
N SER A 448 -0.89 -5.18 -3.63
CA SER A 448 -1.05 -3.73 -3.77
C SER A 448 -0.16 -2.94 -2.81
N ARG A 449 0.31 -3.56 -1.73
CA ARG A 449 1.15 -2.95 -0.70
C ARG A 449 2.24 -3.92 -0.27
N PRO A 450 3.45 -3.43 0.07
CA PRO A 450 4.50 -4.28 0.59
C PRO A 450 4.17 -4.75 2.01
N ASN A 451 4.58 -5.98 2.32
CA ASN A 451 4.60 -6.56 3.64
C ASN A 451 5.80 -7.50 3.76
N ILE A 452 6.89 -6.98 4.33
CA ILE A 452 8.19 -7.67 4.43
C ILE A 452 8.06 -9.07 5.04
N VAL A 453 7.23 -9.24 6.08
CA VAL A 453 7.06 -10.52 6.78
C VAL A 453 6.32 -11.52 5.89
N GLN A 454 5.23 -11.08 5.26
CA GLN A 454 4.43 -11.98 4.44
C GLN A 454 5.10 -12.30 3.11
N GLU A 455 5.81 -11.35 2.50
CA GLU A 455 6.63 -11.58 1.32
C GLU A 455 7.68 -12.68 1.56
N ASP A 456 8.43 -12.61 2.66
CA ASP A 456 9.41 -13.66 3.03
C ASP A 456 8.74 -15.01 3.28
N ILE A 457 7.57 -15.05 3.92
CA ILE A 457 6.81 -16.30 4.12
C ILE A 457 6.31 -16.88 2.80
N LEU A 458 5.82 -16.05 1.88
CA LEU A 458 5.34 -16.46 0.56
C LEU A 458 6.48 -17.03 -0.28
N ASP A 459 7.62 -16.35 -0.31
CA ASP A 459 8.81 -16.78 -1.06
C ASP A 459 9.31 -18.15 -0.56
N ARG A 460 9.39 -18.35 0.76
CA ARG A 460 9.72 -19.66 1.38
C ARG A 460 8.70 -20.75 1.08
N ARG A 461 7.48 -20.38 0.71
CA ARG A 461 6.42 -21.29 0.27
C ARG A 461 6.39 -21.42 -1.26
N GLY A 462 7.39 -20.94 -1.99
CA GLY A 462 7.46 -21.03 -3.45
C GLY A 462 6.41 -20.18 -4.17
N ILE A 463 5.98 -19.07 -3.54
CA ILE A 463 5.05 -18.11 -4.10
C ILE A 463 5.77 -16.77 -4.22
N ILE A 464 5.93 -16.30 -5.44
CA ILE A 464 6.65 -15.10 -5.80
C ILE A 464 5.70 -13.90 -5.61
N PRO A 465 5.96 -13.01 -4.64
CA PRO A 465 5.20 -11.78 -4.52
C PRO A 465 5.60 -10.81 -5.63
N ILE A 466 4.62 -10.19 -6.31
CA ILE A 466 4.81 -9.06 -7.22
C ILE A 466 4.15 -7.86 -6.55
N VAL A 467 4.96 -6.94 -6.06
CA VAL A 467 4.49 -5.83 -5.24
C VAL A 467 4.39 -4.56 -6.09
N SER A 468 3.20 -3.98 -6.15
CA SER A 468 2.97 -2.70 -6.84
C SER A 468 3.86 -1.60 -6.28
N GLN A 469 4.13 -0.54 -7.05
CA GLN A 469 4.70 0.71 -6.53
C GLN A 469 3.64 1.81 -6.33
N GLU A 470 2.42 1.58 -6.80
CA GLU A 470 1.31 2.52 -6.71
C GLU A 470 0.70 2.56 -5.30
N ASP A 471 0.26 3.75 -4.90
CA ASP A 471 -0.44 3.94 -3.62
C ASP A 471 -1.93 3.52 -3.74
N ASP A 472 -2.54 3.67 -4.93
CA ASP A 472 -3.90 3.23 -5.23
C ASP A 472 -3.90 1.75 -5.67
N PRO A 473 -4.55 0.84 -4.90
CA PRO A 473 -4.64 -0.57 -5.25
C PRO A 473 -5.28 -0.84 -6.62
N ALA A 474 -6.32 -0.08 -7.01
CA ALA A 474 -7.03 -0.28 -8.27
C ALA A 474 -6.12 0.04 -9.46
N LYS A 475 -5.42 1.18 -9.37
CA LYS A 475 -4.43 1.59 -10.37
C LYS A 475 -3.29 0.58 -10.47
N GLY A 476 -2.75 0.14 -9.33
CA GLY A 476 -1.67 -0.84 -9.29
C GLY A 476 -2.04 -2.18 -9.92
N VAL A 477 -3.25 -2.72 -9.65
CA VAL A 477 -3.73 -3.96 -10.30
C VAL A 477 -3.85 -3.75 -11.80
N ASN A 478 -4.40 -2.61 -12.24
CA ASN A 478 -4.57 -2.33 -13.66
C ASN A 478 -3.24 -2.26 -14.41
N GLU A 479 -2.26 -1.52 -13.87
CA GLU A 479 -0.92 -1.39 -14.45
C GLU A 479 -0.23 -2.76 -14.56
N PHE A 480 -0.28 -3.57 -13.49
CA PHE A 480 0.25 -4.93 -13.51
C PHE A 480 -0.39 -5.81 -14.60
N LEU A 481 -1.72 -5.77 -14.72
CA LEU A 481 -2.42 -6.57 -15.75
C LEU A 481 -2.14 -6.07 -17.17
N GLU A 482 -1.98 -4.76 -17.38
CA GLU A 482 -1.60 -4.19 -18.68
C GLU A 482 -0.17 -4.59 -19.07
N GLU A 483 0.77 -4.51 -18.14
CA GLU A 483 2.15 -4.95 -18.33
C GLU A 483 2.20 -6.45 -18.66
N LEU A 484 1.48 -7.27 -17.89
CA LEU A 484 1.41 -8.71 -18.12
C LEU A 484 0.79 -9.04 -19.48
N LEU A 485 -0.26 -8.33 -19.88
CA LEU A 485 -0.90 -8.50 -21.19
C LEU A 485 0.07 -8.20 -22.34
N ASN A 486 0.88 -7.14 -22.20
CA ASN A 486 1.91 -6.81 -23.18
C ASN A 486 2.93 -7.94 -23.33
N LYS A 487 3.42 -8.51 -22.21
CA LYS A 487 4.33 -9.67 -22.25
C LYS A 487 3.69 -10.88 -22.93
N VAL A 488 2.45 -11.22 -22.58
CA VAL A 488 1.71 -12.34 -23.21
C VAL A 488 1.56 -12.12 -24.73
N PHE A 489 1.23 -10.90 -25.15
CA PHE A 489 1.09 -10.56 -26.56
C PHE A 489 2.40 -10.76 -27.34
N LEU A 490 3.53 -10.37 -26.76
CA LEU A 490 4.85 -10.57 -27.38
C LEU A 490 5.15 -12.06 -27.59
N TYR A 491 4.89 -12.91 -26.60
CA TYR A 491 5.11 -14.35 -26.73
C TYR A 491 4.15 -15.01 -27.72
N LYS A 492 2.86 -14.66 -27.71
CA LYS A 492 1.89 -15.18 -28.69
C LYS A 492 2.18 -14.72 -30.13
N SER A 493 2.91 -13.61 -30.32
CA SER A 493 3.28 -13.13 -31.66
C SER A 493 4.56 -13.76 -32.21
N ASN A 494 5.36 -14.39 -31.35
CA ASN A 494 6.62 -15.06 -31.70
C ASN A 494 6.48 -16.59 -31.85
N ILE A 495 5.28 -17.13 -31.63
CA ILE A 495 4.87 -18.53 -31.84
C ILE A 495 4.01 -18.57 -33.10
#